data_AF-A0A1V5YZR6-F1
#
_entry.id   AF-A0A1V5YZR6-F1
#
_cell.length_a   1.000
_cell.length_b   1.000
_cell.length_c   1.000
_cell.angle_alpha   90.00
_cell.angle_beta   90.00
_cell.angle_gamma   90.00
#
_symmetry.space_group_name_H-M   'P 1'
#
loop_
_entity.id
_entity.type
_entity.pdbx_description
1 polymer ?
#
loop_
_entity_poly.entity_id
_entity_poly.type
_entity_poly.pdbx_seq_one_letter_code
_entity_poly.pdbx_strand_id
1 'polypeptide(L)'
;MKSVLPLFMLCILTSFFIQAAEVSIDDDGMFVINGERSFVLGLYENPKEDEQLARMVEAGFNLVQAQPKAEELDRLDRHGVYGWVNTGSCIDLSVNREQREKELTALVGTLKDHPRLLVWEVPDEALWNCWHQPQQWRWHQEPEALRQKIKEVADDDKRAQLFAEVNAALAYRDIADYETWEKRMDMLWEALGLEQPHPELSMARAQERAELMCRGMIDGYHLTRKMAPGIPVWMNHAPRNQISQLAAFNEGADIVGCDIYPVPRHPAISHSDLDNALISSVADYTVRMQAAAPWKPVWMVLQGFGWGDIQPNQSEQVRKELRRPNFGESRFMAYDAIVRGAKGILYWGTAYVEKESEFLTELLRVIRELHELQPVLSAPRAALDITVSYRPTFGSVDRKPVVLPKAYGKIPWLITVNEWSEGLACTLSGFGNLEGVRYRDHHTGETYQVTDGVLPVPFRRYSARVLEPVVE
;
A
#
# COMPACT_ATOMS: atom_id res chain seq x y z
N MET A 1 37.95 -4.43 69.00
CA MET A 1 36.63 -4.22 68.36
C MET A 1 36.87 -3.71 66.96
N LYS A 2 36.59 -4.52 65.94
CA LYS A 2 36.75 -4.16 64.53
C LYS A 2 35.52 -3.36 64.10
N SER A 3 35.72 -2.11 63.71
CA SER A 3 34.69 -1.20 63.17
C SER A 3 34.40 -1.57 61.71
N VAL A 4 33.17 -2.00 61.46
CA VAL A 4 32.61 -2.24 60.12
C VAL A 4 32.10 -0.89 59.59
N LEU A 5 32.67 -0.42 58.47
CA LEU A 5 32.19 0.73 57.72
C LEU A 5 31.10 0.24 56.74
N PRO A 6 29.91 0.85 56.65
CA PRO A 6 28.94 0.47 55.63
C PRO A 6 29.31 1.12 54.30
N LEU A 7 29.47 0.27 53.28
CA LEU A 7 29.63 0.66 51.88
C LEU A 7 28.26 1.12 51.36
N PHE A 8 28.06 2.43 51.18
CA PHE A 8 26.89 2.96 50.48
C PHE A 8 27.05 2.70 48.97
N MET A 9 26.32 1.72 48.46
CA MET A 9 26.16 1.47 47.03
C MET A 9 25.21 2.53 46.47
N LEU A 10 25.76 3.49 45.74
CA LEU A 10 25.00 4.52 45.04
C LEU A 10 24.35 3.89 43.79
N CYS A 11 23.09 3.45 43.91
CA CYS A 11 22.28 3.08 42.75
C CYS A 11 21.98 4.34 41.93
N ILE A 12 22.71 4.55 40.84
CA ILE A 12 22.34 5.54 39.83
C ILE A 12 21.13 4.97 39.09
N LEU A 13 19.94 5.42 39.49
CA LEU A 13 18.72 5.30 38.68
C LEU A 13 18.93 6.16 37.43
N THR A 14 19.32 5.55 36.31
CA THR A 14 19.19 6.19 35.01
C THR A 14 17.71 6.29 34.69
N SER A 15 17.12 7.45 34.98
CA SER A 15 15.83 7.85 34.42
C SER A 15 15.97 7.87 32.90
N PHE A 16 15.52 6.83 32.23
CA PHE A 16 15.28 6.87 30.79
C PHE A 16 14.15 7.88 30.58
N PHE A 17 14.50 9.08 30.13
CA PHE A 17 13.51 10.00 29.60
C PHE A 17 12.93 9.34 28.35
N ILE A 18 11.63 9.00 28.41
CA ILE A 18 10.88 8.52 27.25
C ILE A 18 10.70 9.74 26.34
N GLN A 19 11.51 9.81 25.29
CA GLN A 19 11.46 10.87 24.29
C GLN A 19 10.64 10.42 23.09
N ALA A 20 9.96 11.36 22.43
CA ALA A 20 9.35 11.15 21.13
C ALA A 20 10.35 10.48 20.16
N ALA A 21 9.89 9.53 19.35
CA ALA A 21 10.76 8.92 18.33
C ALA A 21 11.27 9.99 17.36
N GLU A 22 12.56 9.95 17.07
CA GLU A 22 13.14 10.81 16.04
C GLU A 22 12.97 10.14 14.68
N VAL A 23 12.25 10.79 13.78
CA VAL A 23 11.96 10.27 12.44
C VAL A 23 12.54 11.20 11.39
N SER A 24 13.28 10.63 10.45
CA SER A 24 13.73 11.31 9.23
C SER A 24 13.67 10.35 8.04
N ILE A 25 13.81 10.92 6.85
CA ILE A 25 13.86 10.19 5.57
C ILE A 25 15.24 10.48 4.98
N ASP A 26 16.02 9.42 4.75
CA ASP A 26 17.36 9.51 4.15
C ASP A 26 17.27 9.87 2.65
N ASP A 27 18.39 10.23 2.02
CA ASP A 27 18.46 10.71 0.64
C ASP A 27 17.90 9.71 -0.38
N ASP A 28 17.95 8.40 -0.09
CA ASP A 28 17.38 7.35 -0.92
C ASP A 28 15.93 6.99 -0.56
N GLY A 29 15.28 7.82 0.27
CA GLY A 29 13.91 7.62 0.75
C GLY A 29 13.79 6.61 1.89
N MET A 30 14.87 5.99 2.37
CA MET A 30 14.73 5.03 3.47
C MET A 30 14.36 5.74 4.77
N PHE A 31 13.45 5.14 5.53
CA PHE A 31 13.09 5.65 6.84
C PHE A 31 14.26 5.50 7.82
N VAL A 32 14.46 6.51 8.65
CA VAL A 32 15.43 6.51 9.75
C VAL A 32 14.68 6.77 11.04
N ILE A 33 14.70 5.80 11.94
CA ILE A 33 14.01 5.86 13.23
C ILE A 33 15.08 5.81 14.32
N ASN A 34 15.16 6.86 15.14
CA ASN A 34 16.17 6.99 16.20
C ASN A 34 17.62 6.78 15.70
N GLY A 35 17.91 7.28 14.50
CA GLY A 35 19.23 7.16 13.86
C GLY A 35 19.47 5.83 13.12
N GLU A 36 18.53 4.88 13.15
CA GLU A 36 18.66 3.59 12.48
C GLU A 36 17.82 3.52 11.21
N ARG A 37 18.48 3.20 10.08
CA ARG A 37 17.80 2.93 8.81
C ARG A 37 16.90 1.71 8.95
N SER A 38 15.61 1.90 8.73
CA SER A 38 14.55 0.95 9.05
C SER A 38 13.63 0.74 7.86
N PHE A 39 13.47 -0.51 7.42
CA PHE A 39 12.46 -0.85 6.43
C PHE A 39 11.11 -1.01 7.12
N VAL A 40 10.06 -0.38 6.61
CA VAL A 40 8.74 -0.43 7.27
C VAL A 40 7.99 -1.71 6.94
N LEU A 41 7.54 -2.41 7.98
CA LEU A 41 6.66 -3.58 7.92
C LEU A 41 5.40 -3.25 8.71
N GLY A 42 4.36 -2.81 8.01
CA GLY A 42 3.16 -2.27 8.63
C GLY A 42 1.96 -3.21 8.64
N LEU A 43 1.09 -3.09 9.65
CA LEU A 43 -0.15 -3.85 9.77
C LEU A 43 -1.34 -2.90 9.99
N TYR A 44 -2.29 -2.87 9.05
CA TYR A 44 -3.51 -2.04 9.18
C TYR A 44 -4.43 -2.52 10.30
N GLU A 45 -4.41 -3.81 10.59
CA GLU A 45 -5.13 -4.34 11.74
C GLU A 45 -4.37 -3.98 13.03
N ASN A 46 -5.08 -3.41 14.01
CA ASN A 46 -4.66 -3.42 15.40
C ASN A 46 -5.42 -4.53 16.13
N PRO A 47 -4.83 -5.73 16.33
CA PRO A 47 -5.56 -6.83 16.96
C PRO A 47 -6.05 -6.44 18.35
N LYS A 48 -7.31 -6.74 18.66
CA LYS A 48 -7.93 -6.40 19.96
C LYS A 48 -7.31 -7.15 21.13
N GLU A 49 -6.96 -8.42 20.92
CA GLU A 49 -6.33 -9.25 21.93
C GLU A 49 -4.80 -9.04 21.92
N ASP A 50 -4.21 -8.88 23.09
CA ASP A 50 -2.78 -8.60 23.25
C ASP A 50 -1.90 -9.76 22.79
N GLU A 51 -2.34 -11.00 22.98
CA GLU A 51 -1.64 -12.19 22.51
C GLU A 51 -1.56 -12.22 20.96
N GLN A 52 -2.64 -11.79 20.30
CA GLN A 52 -2.65 -11.71 18.85
C GLN A 52 -1.76 -10.58 18.34
N LEU A 53 -1.78 -9.42 18.99
CA LEU A 53 -0.86 -8.33 18.67
C LEU A 53 0.59 -8.76 18.86
N ALA A 54 0.92 -9.39 19.99
CA ALA A 54 2.25 -9.92 20.27
C ALA A 54 2.72 -10.89 19.18
N ARG A 55 1.86 -11.83 18.75
CA ARG A 55 2.17 -12.74 17.64
C ARG A 55 2.50 -12.02 16.32
N MET A 56 1.78 -10.92 16.01
CA MET A 56 2.06 -10.12 14.81
C MET A 56 3.41 -9.40 14.94
N VAL A 57 3.69 -8.80 16.10
CA VAL A 57 4.96 -8.10 16.38
C VAL A 57 6.14 -9.05 16.40
N GLU A 58 6.02 -10.22 17.04
CA GLU A 58 7.03 -11.29 17.06
C GLU A 58 7.34 -11.83 15.66
N ALA A 59 6.36 -11.82 14.75
CA ALA A 59 6.61 -12.16 13.36
C ALA A 59 7.42 -11.08 12.62
N GLY A 60 7.49 -9.86 13.14
CA GLY A 60 8.36 -8.80 12.63
C GLY A 60 7.66 -7.54 12.15
N PHE A 61 6.33 -7.42 12.30
CA PHE A 61 5.66 -6.14 12.08
C PHE A 61 6.22 -5.09 13.04
N ASN A 62 6.66 -3.96 12.50
CA ASN A 62 7.30 -2.88 13.28
C ASN A 62 6.47 -1.59 13.33
N LEU A 63 5.33 -1.57 12.64
CA LEU A 63 4.42 -0.44 12.58
C LEU A 63 2.96 -0.95 12.54
N VAL A 64 2.08 -0.44 13.40
CA VAL A 64 0.67 -0.89 13.53
C VAL A 64 -0.27 0.30 13.52
N GLN A 65 -1.43 0.17 12.87
CA GLN A 65 -2.43 1.25 12.87
C GLN A 65 -2.94 1.48 14.29
N ALA A 66 -3.11 2.74 14.69
CA ALA A 66 -3.71 3.09 15.97
C ALA A 66 -4.91 4.00 15.75
N GLN A 67 -5.92 3.85 16.60
CA GLN A 67 -6.96 4.86 16.71
C GLN A 67 -6.34 6.17 17.24
N PRO A 68 -6.96 7.32 16.98
CA PRO A 68 -6.45 8.64 17.39
C PRO A 68 -6.58 8.88 18.90
N LYS A 69 -5.91 8.06 19.71
CA LYS A 69 -5.96 8.03 21.17
C LYS A 69 -4.59 7.67 21.74
N ALA A 70 -4.18 8.37 22.81
CA ALA A 70 -2.91 8.10 23.46
C ALA A 70 -2.85 6.68 24.03
N GLU A 71 -3.98 6.19 24.56
CA GLU A 71 -4.08 4.86 25.19
C GLU A 71 -3.80 3.71 24.20
N GLU A 72 -4.11 3.90 22.91
CA GLU A 72 -3.77 2.93 21.88
C GLU A 72 -2.27 2.91 21.62
N LEU A 73 -1.62 4.07 21.58
CA LEU A 73 -0.17 4.14 21.39
C LEU A 73 0.59 3.67 22.65
N ASP A 74 0.06 3.91 23.85
CA ASP A 74 0.55 3.34 25.10
C ASP A 74 0.46 1.81 25.08
N ARG A 75 -0.58 1.26 24.46
CA ARG A 75 -0.72 -0.19 24.26
C ARG A 75 0.34 -0.72 23.30
N LEU A 76 0.56 -0.06 22.17
CA LEU A 76 1.62 -0.44 21.25
C LEU A 76 3.02 -0.35 21.89
N ASP A 77 3.25 0.65 22.77
CA ASP A 77 4.51 0.78 23.53
C ASP A 77 4.80 -0.44 24.39
N ARG A 78 3.79 -0.99 25.07
CA ARG A 78 3.94 -2.22 25.89
C ARG A 78 4.37 -3.44 25.06
N HIS A 79 4.06 -3.46 23.77
CA HIS A 79 4.48 -4.51 22.84
C HIS A 79 5.76 -4.14 22.06
N GLY A 80 6.36 -2.97 22.33
CA GLY A 80 7.59 -2.52 21.68
C GLY A 80 7.44 -2.18 20.20
N VAL A 81 6.21 -1.93 19.73
CA VAL A 81 5.91 -1.62 18.32
C VAL A 81 5.50 -0.17 18.15
N TYR A 82 5.78 0.40 16.98
CA TYR A 82 5.36 1.76 16.64
C TYR A 82 3.94 1.81 16.10
N GLY A 83 3.32 2.98 16.19
CA GLY A 83 2.00 3.29 15.69
C GLY A 83 2.00 4.33 14.57
N TRP A 84 1.04 4.22 13.66
CA TRP A 84 0.59 5.35 12.84
C TRP A 84 -0.87 5.67 13.13
N VAL A 85 -1.26 6.92 12.94
CA VAL A 85 -2.62 7.39 13.19
C VAL A 85 -3.18 8.05 11.95
N ASN A 86 -4.38 7.61 11.54
CA ASN A 86 -5.11 8.26 10.46
C ASN A 86 -5.77 9.54 10.99
N THR A 87 -5.55 10.65 10.28
CA THR A 87 -6.13 11.95 10.60
C THR A 87 -7.62 12.00 10.31
N GLY A 88 -8.13 11.10 9.47
CA GLY A 88 -9.50 11.13 8.98
C GLY A 88 -9.78 12.45 8.27
N SER A 89 -11.06 12.78 8.11
CA SER A 89 -11.46 13.94 7.32
C SER A 89 -11.01 15.31 7.88
N CYS A 90 -10.45 15.39 9.09
CA CYS A 90 -10.06 16.67 9.69
C CYS A 90 -8.85 17.33 9.01
N ILE A 91 -8.02 16.57 8.27
CA ILE A 91 -6.91 17.16 7.51
C ILE A 91 -7.36 17.86 6.23
N ASP A 92 -8.53 17.57 5.70
CA ASP A 92 -9.06 18.25 4.52
C ASP A 92 -9.67 19.60 4.94
N LEU A 93 -8.97 20.71 4.78
CA LEU A 93 -9.46 22.04 5.18
C LEU A 93 -10.34 22.73 4.12
N SER A 94 -10.80 22.00 3.09
CA SER A 94 -11.56 22.57 1.98
C SER A 94 -13.02 22.88 2.32
N VAL A 95 -13.60 22.17 3.30
CA VAL A 95 -14.95 22.38 3.81
C VAL A 95 -14.95 22.43 5.33
N ASN A 96 -15.87 23.17 5.94
CA ASN A 96 -15.97 23.34 7.41
C ASN A 96 -14.62 23.71 8.08
N ARG A 97 -13.82 24.56 7.41
CA ARG A 97 -12.42 24.84 7.75
C ARG A 97 -12.18 25.11 9.23
N GLU A 98 -12.93 26.03 9.83
CA GLU A 98 -12.73 26.39 11.24
C GLU A 98 -12.89 25.19 12.19
N GLN A 99 -13.89 24.35 11.93
CA GLN A 99 -14.12 23.14 12.73
C GLN A 99 -13.00 22.12 12.48
N ARG A 100 -12.64 21.86 11.22
CA ARG A 100 -11.60 20.89 10.88
C ARG A 100 -10.20 21.31 11.35
N GLU A 101 -9.87 22.60 11.32
CA GLU A 101 -8.64 23.12 11.93
C GLU A 101 -8.60 22.87 13.44
N LYS A 102 -9.72 23.06 14.16
CA LYS A 102 -9.82 22.76 15.59
C LYS A 102 -9.65 21.27 15.86
N GLU A 103 -10.31 20.41 15.09
CA GLU A 103 -10.23 18.95 15.22
C GLU A 103 -8.80 18.44 14.93
N LEU A 104 -8.18 18.89 13.84
CA LEU A 104 -6.81 18.52 13.48
C LEU A 104 -5.81 19.02 14.51
N THR A 105 -5.96 20.27 15.00
CA THR A 105 -5.09 20.83 16.04
C THR A 105 -5.20 20.03 17.34
N ALA A 106 -6.42 19.65 17.74
CA ALA A 106 -6.64 18.83 18.92
C ALA A 106 -6.01 17.44 18.78
N LEU A 107 -6.21 16.79 17.63
CA LEU A 107 -5.62 15.49 17.31
C LEU A 107 -4.09 15.53 17.38
N VAL A 108 -3.47 16.42 16.60
CA VAL A 108 -2.01 16.52 16.51
C VAL A 108 -1.43 16.94 17.85
N GLY A 109 -2.04 17.91 18.53
CA GLY A 109 -1.60 18.37 19.85
C GLY A 109 -1.63 17.29 20.92
N THR A 110 -2.54 16.31 20.81
CA THR A 110 -2.66 15.21 21.77
C THR A 110 -1.57 14.15 21.58
N LEU A 111 -1.18 13.84 20.35
CA LEU A 111 -0.35 12.66 20.06
C LEU A 111 1.06 12.96 19.56
N LYS A 112 1.37 14.19 19.14
CA LYS A 112 2.65 14.54 18.51
C LYS A 112 3.90 14.27 19.37
N ASP A 113 3.74 14.25 20.69
CA ASP A 113 4.85 14.03 21.63
C ASP A 113 4.91 12.56 22.09
N HIS A 114 4.03 11.69 21.57
CA HIS A 114 3.97 10.30 21.97
C HIS A 114 5.18 9.50 21.39
N PRO A 115 5.95 8.77 22.21
CA PRO A 115 7.16 8.04 21.79
C PRO A 115 6.93 6.99 20.69
N ARG A 116 5.71 6.47 20.58
CA ARG A 116 5.35 5.46 19.58
C ARG A 116 4.66 5.97 18.33
N LEU A 117 4.38 7.27 18.21
CA LEU A 117 3.82 7.78 16.96
C LEU A 117 4.94 8.01 15.94
N LEU A 118 4.91 7.34 14.78
CA LEU A 118 5.88 7.55 13.71
C LEU A 118 5.36 8.36 12.54
N VAL A 119 4.09 8.20 12.18
CA VAL A 119 3.53 8.76 10.95
C VAL A 119 2.06 9.13 11.13
N TRP A 120 1.65 10.22 10.49
CA TRP A 120 0.25 10.55 10.27
C TRP A 120 -0.19 10.03 8.91
N GLU A 121 -1.28 9.28 8.85
CA GLU A 121 -1.91 8.93 7.57
C GLU A 121 -3.02 9.93 7.26
N VAL A 122 -3.13 10.35 6.02
CA VAL A 122 -4.28 11.14 5.53
C VAL A 122 -5.51 10.24 5.34
N PRO A 123 -6.73 10.76 5.04
CA PRO A 123 -7.86 9.90 4.71
C PRO A 123 -7.50 8.87 3.64
N ASP A 124 -7.85 7.62 3.93
CA ASP A 124 -7.60 6.51 3.01
C ASP A 124 -8.28 6.75 1.66
N GLU A 125 -7.53 6.53 0.58
CA GLU A 125 -7.99 6.68 -0.80
C GLU A 125 -8.72 8.00 -1.12
N ALA A 126 -8.32 9.11 -0.48
CA ALA A 126 -9.05 10.40 -0.54
C ALA A 126 -9.39 10.86 -1.96
N LEU A 127 -8.41 10.80 -2.88
CA LEU A 127 -8.61 11.15 -4.28
C LEU A 127 -9.63 10.22 -4.94
N TRP A 128 -9.53 8.91 -4.75
CA TRP A 128 -10.45 7.96 -5.35
C TRP A 128 -11.88 8.15 -4.87
N ASN A 129 -12.06 8.46 -3.58
CA ASN A 129 -13.38 8.69 -3.00
C ASN A 129 -14.15 9.85 -3.66
N CYS A 130 -13.45 10.81 -4.28
CA CYS A 130 -14.07 11.87 -5.09
C CYS A 130 -14.77 11.36 -6.38
N TRP A 131 -14.35 10.18 -6.85
CA TRP A 131 -14.84 9.49 -8.06
C TRP A 131 -15.70 8.28 -7.72
N HIS A 132 -15.34 7.52 -6.68
CA HIS A 132 -15.94 6.24 -6.33
C HIS A 132 -17.43 6.35 -6.02
N GLN A 133 -17.83 7.27 -5.12
CA GLN A 133 -19.23 7.42 -4.75
C GLN A 133 -20.12 7.85 -5.94
N PRO A 134 -19.73 8.87 -6.74
CA PRO A 134 -20.42 9.19 -7.99
C PRO A 134 -20.46 8.03 -8.96
N GLN A 135 -19.38 7.27 -9.10
CA GLN A 135 -19.32 6.13 -9.99
C GLN A 135 -20.31 5.05 -9.56
N GLN A 136 -20.32 4.67 -8.28
CA GLN A 136 -21.26 3.68 -7.73
C GLN A 136 -22.71 4.06 -7.99
N TRP A 137 -23.05 5.32 -7.73
CA TRP A 137 -24.39 5.83 -8.00
C TRP A 137 -24.68 5.92 -9.50
N ARG A 138 -23.97 6.77 -10.23
CA ARG A 138 -24.29 7.13 -11.62
C ARG A 138 -24.09 5.96 -12.60
N TRP A 139 -23.07 5.11 -12.44
CA TRP A 139 -22.88 3.97 -13.37
C TRP A 139 -23.76 2.77 -13.08
N HIS A 140 -24.06 2.50 -11.82
CA HIS A 140 -24.68 1.22 -11.44
C HIS A 140 -26.10 1.41 -10.89
N GLN A 141 -26.26 2.23 -9.86
CA GLN A 141 -27.53 2.33 -9.13
C GLN A 141 -28.57 3.18 -9.85
N GLU A 142 -28.17 4.32 -10.44
CA GLU A 142 -29.09 5.23 -11.13
C GLU A 142 -29.74 4.60 -12.36
N PRO A 143 -29.01 3.94 -13.29
CA PRO A 143 -29.64 3.30 -14.44
C PRO A 143 -30.59 2.17 -14.02
N GLU A 144 -30.27 1.43 -12.96
CA GLU A 144 -31.15 0.40 -12.41
C GLU A 144 -32.43 1.02 -11.83
N ALA A 145 -32.30 2.05 -10.99
CA ALA A 145 -33.41 2.74 -10.37
C ALA A 145 -34.35 3.38 -11.42
N LEU A 146 -33.79 4.04 -12.44
CA LEU A 146 -34.55 4.57 -13.58
C LEU A 146 -35.27 3.44 -14.32
N ARG A 147 -34.59 2.34 -14.64
CA ARG A 147 -35.22 1.20 -15.31
C ARG A 147 -36.37 0.61 -14.49
N GLN A 148 -36.23 0.53 -13.16
CA GLN A 148 -37.32 0.07 -12.29
C GLN A 148 -38.51 1.03 -12.35
N LYS A 149 -38.28 2.34 -12.28
CA LYS A 149 -39.35 3.35 -12.40
C LYS A 149 -40.01 3.40 -13.77
N ILE A 150 -39.24 3.22 -14.84
CA ILE A 150 -39.78 3.13 -16.20
C ILE A 150 -40.71 1.92 -16.35
N LYS A 151 -40.44 0.78 -15.69
CA LYS A 151 -41.36 -0.39 -15.71
C LYS A 151 -42.74 -0.08 -15.13
N GLU A 152 -42.84 0.88 -14.21
CA GLU A 152 -44.09 1.30 -13.58
C GLU A 152 -44.94 2.20 -14.52
N VAL A 153 -44.40 2.68 -15.64
CA VAL A 153 -45.11 3.50 -16.63
C VAL A 153 -46.15 2.66 -17.37
N ALA A 154 -47.41 3.11 -17.34
CA ALA A 154 -48.56 2.40 -17.92
C ALA A 154 -48.66 2.53 -19.46
N ASP A 155 -48.15 3.62 -20.02
CA ASP A 155 -48.12 3.84 -21.47
C ASP A 155 -46.95 3.07 -22.10
N ASP A 156 -47.26 2.06 -22.90
CA ASP A 156 -46.28 1.16 -23.51
C ASP A 156 -45.31 1.88 -24.46
N ASP A 157 -45.80 2.86 -25.24
CA ASP A 157 -44.98 3.62 -26.20
C ASP A 157 -44.05 4.58 -25.44
N LYS A 158 -44.58 5.29 -24.44
CA LYS A 158 -43.76 6.15 -23.56
C LYS A 158 -42.71 5.32 -22.83
N ARG A 159 -43.07 4.13 -22.32
CA ARG A 159 -42.15 3.23 -21.63
C ARG A 159 -41.03 2.75 -22.55
N ALA A 160 -41.35 2.35 -23.78
CA ALA A 160 -40.36 1.94 -24.78
C ALA A 160 -39.41 3.09 -25.14
N GLN A 161 -39.95 4.31 -25.31
CA GLN A 161 -39.15 5.50 -25.56
C GLN A 161 -38.18 5.78 -24.41
N LEU A 162 -38.65 5.75 -23.16
CA LEU A 162 -37.81 6.00 -21.98
C LEU A 162 -36.67 4.97 -21.84
N PHE A 163 -36.93 3.69 -22.11
CA PHE A 163 -35.86 2.69 -22.15
C PHE A 163 -34.84 2.94 -23.25
N ALA A 164 -35.28 3.35 -24.44
CA ALA A 164 -34.39 3.72 -25.54
C ALA A 164 -33.52 4.93 -25.16
N GLU A 165 -34.10 5.92 -24.48
CA GLU A 165 -33.39 7.11 -24.02
C GLU A 165 -32.36 6.81 -22.92
N VAL A 166 -32.64 5.87 -21.99
CA VAL A 166 -31.62 5.36 -21.05
C VAL A 166 -30.42 4.81 -21.81
N ASN A 167 -30.64 3.96 -22.81
CA ASN A 167 -29.55 3.36 -23.59
C ASN A 167 -28.80 4.41 -24.43
N ALA A 168 -29.51 5.40 -25.00
CA ALA A 168 -28.91 6.50 -25.72
C ALA A 168 -28.06 7.40 -24.80
N ALA A 169 -28.51 7.65 -23.57
CA ALA A 169 -27.74 8.38 -22.57
C ALA A 169 -26.44 7.63 -22.21
N LEU A 170 -26.50 6.31 -22.02
CA LEU A 170 -25.33 5.48 -21.72
C LEU A 170 -24.24 5.54 -22.79
N ALA A 171 -24.56 5.85 -24.06
CA ALA A 171 -23.55 6.02 -25.10
C ALA A 171 -22.61 7.22 -24.83
N TYR A 172 -23.09 8.28 -24.16
CA TYR A 172 -22.27 9.44 -23.79
C TYR A 172 -21.29 9.10 -22.66
N ARG A 173 -21.68 8.21 -21.75
CA ARG A 173 -20.78 7.67 -20.72
C ARG A 173 -19.58 6.95 -21.35
N ASP A 174 -19.80 6.18 -22.41
CA ASP A 174 -18.75 5.38 -23.05
C ASP A 174 -17.66 6.25 -23.73
N ILE A 175 -17.98 7.51 -24.05
CA ILE A 175 -17.02 8.52 -24.53
C ILE A 175 -16.60 9.53 -23.45
N ALA A 176 -16.96 9.28 -22.19
CA ALA A 176 -16.71 10.14 -21.04
C ALA A 176 -17.29 11.57 -21.14
N ASP A 177 -18.32 11.79 -21.96
CA ASP A 177 -19.10 13.03 -21.95
C ASP A 177 -20.12 12.98 -20.80
N TYR A 178 -19.60 13.13 -19.58
CA TYR A 178 -20.39 12.99 -18.36
C TYR A 178 -21.43 14.11 -18.20
N GLU A 179 -21.16 15.33 -18.70
CA GLU A 179 -22.12 16.43 -18.64
C GLU A 179 -23.37 16.11 -19.46
N THR A 180 -23.19 15.70 -20.73
CA THR A 180 -24.33 15.34 -21.59
C THR A 180 -25.03 14.09 -21.07
N TRP A 181 -24.27 13.09 -20.62
CA TRP A 181 -24.82 11.88 -20.05
C TRP A 181 -25.71 12.17 -18.83
N GLU A 182 -25.19 12.86 -17.81
CA GLU A 182 -25.92 13.18 -16.58
C GLU A 182 -27.16 14.03 -16.88
N LYS A 183 -27.03 15.06 -17.72
CA LYS A 183 -28.17 15.89 -18.13
C LYS A 183 -29.29 15.05 -18.75
N ARG A 184 -28.96 14.05 -19.57
CA ARG A 184 -29.97 13.16 -20.18
C ARG A 184 -30.58 12.20 -19.16
N MET A 185 -29.81 11.72 -18.18
CA MET A 185 -30.34 10.91 -17.08
C MET A 185 -31.27 11.72 -16.18
N ASP A 186 -30.92 12.97 -15.87
CA ASP A 186 -31.73 13.89 -15.08
C ASP A 186 -33.06 14.22 -15.80
N MET A 187 -33.03 14.45 -17.12
CA MET A 187 -34.24 14.62 -17.95
C MET A 187 -35.16 13.38 -17.92
N LEU A 188 -34.62 12.17 -17.72
CA LEU A 188 -35.44 10.96 -17.56
C LEU A 188 -36.17 10.92 -16.23
N TRP A 189 -35.53 11.36 -15.14
CA TRP A 189 -36.19 11.54 -13.85
C TRP A 189 -37.32 12.56 -13.96
N GLU A 190 -37.07 13.71 -14.60
CA GLU A 190 -38.08 14.74 -14.84
C GLU A 190 -39.26 14.22 -15.68
N ALA A 191 -38.98 13.43 -16.73
CA ALA A 191 -40.02 12.83 -17.59
C ALA A 191 -40.93 11.81 -16.86
N LEU A 192 -40.44 11.27 -15.74
CA LEU A 192 -41.18 10.43 -14.80
C LEU A 192 -41.89 11.25 -13.70
N GLY A 193 -41.70 12.57 -13.66
CA GLY A 193 -42.23 13.45 -12.62
C GLY A 193 -41.51 13.29 -11.28
N LEU A 194 -40.25 12.87 -11.30
CA LEU A 194 -39.43 12.60 -10.13
C LEU A 194 -38.20 13.52 -10.11
N GLU A 195 -37.70 13.81 -8.92
CA GLU A 195 -36.40 14.46 -8.76
C GLU A 195 -35.28 13.43 -8.80
N GLN A 196 -34.11 13.86 -9.27
CA GLN A 196 -32.92 13.02 -9.24
C GLN A 196 -32.48 12.83 -7.76
N PRO A 197 -32.28 11.58 -7.27
CA PRO A 197 -32.09 11.32 -5.83
C PRO A 197 -30.78 11.79 -5.19
N HIS A 198 -29.72 11.94 -5.98
CA HIS A 198 -28.35 12.23 -5.54
C HIS A 198 -27.64 13.22 -6.47
N PRO A 199 -28.07 14.49 -6.53
CA PRO A 199 -27.52 15.47 -7.47
C PRO A 199 -26.07 15.84 -7.13
N GLU A 200 -25.64 15.63 -5.89
CA GLU A 200 -24.27 15.80 -5.40
C GLU A 200 -23.28 14.78 -5.99
N LEU A 201 -23.77 13.59 -6.34
CA LEU A 201 -22.97 12.47 -6.87
C LEU A 201 -22.80 12.59 -8.39
N SER A 202 -22.19 13.68 -8.84
CA SER A 202 -21.89 13.93 -10.26
C SER A 202 -20.50 13.42 -10.67
N MET A 203 -20.40 12.60 -11.71
CA MET A 203 -19.14 12.22 -12.37
C MET A 203 -18.51 13.42 -13.10
N ALA A 204 -19.32 14.27 -13.76
CA ALA A 204 -18.83 15.46 -14.45
C ALA A 204 -18.09 16.43 -13.51
N ARG A 205 -18.54 16.53 -12.25
CA ARG A 205 -17.94 17.38 -11.22
C ARG A 205 -16.92 16.68 -10.31
N ALA A 206 -16.56 15.42 -10.60
CA ALA A 206 -15.62 14.67 -9.76
C ALA A 206 -14.22 15.28 -9.73
N GLN A 207 -13.75 15.82 -10.86
CA GLN A 207 -12.47 16.52 -10.93
C GLN A 207 -12.49 17.82 -10.09
N GLU A 208 -13.54 18.62 -10.18
CA GLU A 208 -13.68 19.85 -9.39
C GLU A 208 -13.65 19.55 -7.88
N ARG A 209 -14.36 18.50 -7.45
CA ARG A 209 -14.33 18.03 -6.06
C ARG A 209 -12.94 17.57 -5.63
N ALA A 210 -12.25 16.81 -6.49
CA ALA A 210 -10.88 16.35 -6.21
C ALA A 210 -9.91 17.53 -6.06
N GLU A 211 -10.00 18.55 -6.92
CA GLU A 211 -9.17 19.75 -6.83
C GLU A 211 -9.46 20.58 -5.57
N LEU A 212 -10.73 20.67 -5.18
CA LEU A 212 -11.12 21.34 -3.93
C LEU A 212 -10.54 20.62 -2.71
N MET A 213 -10.72 19.30 -2.63
CA MET A 213 -10.17 18.47 -1.55
C MET A 213 -8.64 18.51 -1.53
N CYS A 214 -7.99 18.46 -2.69
CA CYS A 214 -6.53 18.55 -2.82
C CYS A 214 -5.98 19.81 -2.11
N ARG A 215 -6.56 20.98 -2.40
CA ARG A 215 -6.17 22.24 -1.73
C ARG A 215 -6.37 22.19 -0.22
N GLY A 216 -7.51 21.64 0.22
CA GLY A 216 -7.79 21.48 1.64
C GLY A 216 -6.81 20.57 2.36
N MET A 217 -6.44 19.45 1.75
CA MET A 217 -5.49 18.49 2.29
C MET A 217 -4.06 19.05 2.34
N ILE A 218 -3.64 19.83 1.34
CA ILE A 218 -2.34 20.53 1.36
C ILE A 218 -2.31 21.54 2.51
N ASP A 219 -3.38 22.31 2.71
CA ASP A 219 -3.48 23.24 3.84
C ASP A 219 -3.39 22.51 5.19
N GLY A 220 -4.08 21.38 5.35
CA GLY A 220 -4.03 20.57 6.56
C GLY A 220 -2.69 19.88 6.78
N TYR A 221 -2.01 19.45 5.71
CA TYR A 221 -0.63 18.97 5.75
C TYR A 221 0.29 20.06 6.31
N HIS A 222 0.21 21.30 5.80
CA HIS A 222 1.02 22.40 6.30
C HIS A 222 0.75 22.74 7.76
N LEU A 223 -0.52 22.71 8.19
CA LEU A 223 -0.89 22.87 9.61
C LEU A 223 -0.28 21.75 10.47
N THR A 224 -0.40 20.50 10.04
CA THR A 224 0.16 19.32 10.73
C THR A 224 1.68 19.44 10.87
N ARG A 225 2.40 19.73 9.78
CA ARG A 225 3.86 19.88 9.76
C ARG A 225 4.35 21.08 10.58
N LYS A 226 3.57 22.15 10.67
CA LYS A 226 3.88 23.29 11.56
C LYS A 226 3.81 22.89 13.03
N MET A 227 2.87 22.02 13.40
CA MET A 227 2.65 21.59 14.78
C MET A 227 3.56 20.44 15.22
N ALA A 228 3.86 19.52 14.29
CA ALA A 228 4.65 18.31 14.49
C ALA A 228 5.70 18.14 13.38
N PRO A 229 6.72 19.02 13.30
CA PRO A 229 7.71 19.01 12.22
C PRO A 229 8.59 17.75 12.20
N GLY A 230 8.62 16.96 13.26
CA GLY A 230 9.35 15.69 13.32
C GLY A 230 8.57 14.47 12.84
N ILE A 231 7.27 14.58 12.54
CA ILE A 231 6.42 13.43 12.18
C ILE A 231 5.98 13.52 10.72
N PRO A 232 6.40 12.59 9.85
CA PRO A 232 5.99 12.55 8.45
C PRO A 232 4.48 12.32 8.26
N VAL A 233 3.97 12.77 7.12
CA VAL A 233 2.60 12.51 6.66
C VAL A 233 2.62 11.52 5.49
N TRP A 234 1.78 10.49 5.53
CA TRP A 234 1.66 9.46 4.52
C TRP A 234 0.33 9.55 3.78
N MET A 235 0.40 9.52 2.44
CA MET A 235 -0.73 9.46 1.53
C MET A 235 -0.84 8.07 0.92
N ASN A 236 -1.84 7.29 1.36
CA ASN A 236 -2.22 6.04 0.72
C ASN A 236 -3.33 6.29 -0.31
N HIS A 237 -3.08 5.95 -1.57
CA HIS A 237 -4.05 6.06 -2.66
C HIS A 237 -4.70 4.72 -2.97
N ALA A 238 -5.83 4.76 -3.67
CA ALA A 238 -6.31 3.58 -4.40
C ALA A 238 -5.37 3.30 -5.60
N PRO A 239 -5.32 2.07 -6.13
CA PRO A 239 -4.47 1.71 -7.27
C PRO A 239 -5.13 2.14 -8.59
N ARG A 240 -5.20 3.46 -8.81
CA ARG A 240 -5.92 4.11 -9.92
C ARG A 240 -5.61 5.60 -9.96
N ASN A 241 -6.44 6.37 -10.68
CA ASN A 241 -6.32 7.82 -10.93
C ASN A 241 -5.10 8.21 -11.76
N GLN A 242 -5.15 9.37 -12.43
CA GLN A 242 -4.07 9.83 -13.29
C GLN A 242 -2.84 10.24 -12.48
N ILE A 243 -1.63 10.06 -13.05
CA ILE A 243 -0.36 10.44 -12.40
C ILE A 243 -0.36 11.93 -12.00
N SER A 244 -0.94 12.82 -12.81
CA SER A 244 -1.04 14.25 -12.49
C SER A 244 -1.93 14.53 -11.27
N GLN A 245 -3.05 13.81 -11.13
CA GLN A 245 -3.93 13.95 -9.96
C GLN A 245 -3.25 13.42 -8.69
N LEU A 246 -2.59 12.26 -8.80
CA LEU A 246 -1.79 11.69 -7.72
C LEU A 246 -0.68 12.66 -7.31
N ALA A 247 0.07 13.21 -8.27
CA ALA A 247 1.14 14.16 -8.02
C ALA A 247 0.65 15.43 -7.30
N ALA A 248 -0.51 15.97 -7.67
CA ALA A 248 -1.10 17.12 -7.00
C ALA A 248 -1.45 16.80 -5.53
N PHE A 249 -2.10 15.67 -5.25
CA PHE A 249 -2.37 15.25 -3.86
C PHE A 249 -1.08 14.98 -3.08
N ASN A 250 -0.07 14.41 -3.74
CA ASN A 250 1.20 14.09 -3.12
C ASN A 250 1.95 15.33 -2.64
N GLU A 251 1.62 16.56 -3.05
CA GLU A 251 2.17 17.78 -2.45
C GLU A 251 1.88 17.87 -0.94
N GLY A 252 0.74 17.32 -0.49
CA GLY A 252 0.31 17.28 0.92
C GLY A 252 0.80 16.06 1.71
N ALA A 253 1.95 15.47 1.37
CA ALA A 253 2.49 14.31 2.06
C ALA A 253 4.02 14.24 1.99
N ASP A 254 4.65 13.46 2.85
CA ASP A 254 6.09 13.15 2.85
C ASP A 254 6.38 11.74 2.30
N ILE A 255 5.40 10.84 2.42
CA ILE A 255 5.44 9.45 1.95
C ILE A 255 4.21 9.22 1.07
N VAL A 256 4.35 8.43 0.02
CA VAL A 256 3.23 8.09 -0.87
C VAL A 256 3.08 6.58 -0.99
N GLY A 257 1.92 6.12 -1.43
CA GLY A 257 1.66 4.70 -1.55
C GLY A 257 0.34 4.43 -2.24
N CYS A 258 0.09 3.16 -2.50
CA CYS A 258 -1.26 2.70 -2.75
C CYS A 258 -1.43 1.27 -2.28
N ASP A 259 -2.67 0.86 -2.16
CA ASP A 259 -3.04 -0.51 -1.86
C ASP A 259 -3.37 -1.30 -3.12
N ILE A 260 -2.95 -2.57 -3.20
CA ILE A 260 -3.23 -3.40 -4.37
C ILE A 260 -3.37 -4.87 -3.99
N TYR A 261 -4.50 -5.47 -4.40
CA TYR A 261 -4.91 -6.82 -4.01
C TYR A 261 -5.21 -7.70 -5.25
N PRO A 262 -4.18 -8.12 -6.00
CA PRO A 262 -4.35 -8.74 -7.31
C PRO A 262 -4.63 -10.25 -7.26
N VAL A 263 -4.72 -10.85 -6.07
CA VAL A 263 -4.84 -12.31 -5.92
C VAL A 263 -6.24 -12.71 -5.46
N PRO A 264 -6.91 -13.68 -6.10
CA PRO A 264 -6.54 -14.25 -7.38
C PRO A 264 -6.90 -13.28 -8.51
N ARG A 265 -6.31 -13.49 -9.69
CA ARG A 265 -6.85 -12.87 -10.90
C ARG A 265 -8.24 -13.47 -11.14
N HIS A 266 -9.28 -12.64 -11.06
CA HIS A 266 -10.66 -13.08 -11.26
C HIS A 266 -11.48 -12.00 -11.98
N PRO A 267 -12.36 -12.36 -12.94
CA PRO A 267 -13.19 -11.38 -13.67
C PRO A 267 -14.13 -10.56 -12.78
N ALA A 268 -14.50 -11.08 -11.61
CA ALA A 268 -15.32 -10.36 -10.63
C ALA A 268 -14.54 -9.42 -9.71
N ILE A 269 -13.21 -9.36 -9.83
CA ILE A 269 -12.36 -8.45 -9.06
C ILE A 269 -11.84 -7.36 -10.00
N SER A 270 -12.12 -6.11 -9.66
CA SER A 270 -11.72 -4.92 -10.44
C SER A 270 -10.90 -3.94 -9.59
N HIS A 271 -9.98 -4.45 -8.78
CA HIS A 271 -9.15 -3.61 -7.91
C HIS A 271 -8.12 -2.80 -8.72
N SER A 272 -7.41 -3.47 -9.64
CA SER A 272 -6.52 -2.81 -10.61
C SER A 272 -7.32 -2.22 -11.77
N ASP A 273 -7.01 -0.99 -12.17
CA ASP A 273 -7.48 -0.37 -13.41
C ASP A 273 -6.44 -0.37 -14.56
N LEU A 274 -5.24 -0.91 -14.31
CA LEU A 274 -4.23 -1.17 -15.34
C LEU A 274 -4.57 -2.40 -16.19
N ASP A 275 -4.14 -2.39 -17.46
CA ASP A 275 -4.22 -3.54 -18.36
C ASP A 275 -3.57 -4.80 -17.78
N ASN A 276 -2.45 -4.62 -17.06
CA ASN A 276 -1.89 -5.67 -16.24
C ASN A 276 -2.69 -5.80 -14.93
N ALA A 277 -3.60 -6.76 -14.90
CA ALA A 277 -4.33 -7.16 -13.69
C ALA A 277 -3.76 -8.45 -13.05
N LEU A 278 -2.51 -8.81 -13.37
CA LEU A 278 -1.82 -9.96 -12.77
C LEU A 278 -1.16 -9.56 -11.44
N ILE A 279 -0.63 -10.55 -10.73
CA ILE A 279 0.09 -10.32 -9.47
C ILE A 279 1.30 -9.38 -9.63
N SER A 280 1.91 -9.31 -10.83
CA SER A 280 2.98 -8.35 -11.17
C SER A 280 2.51 -6.91 -11.35
N SER A 281 1.21 -6.62 -11.20
CA SER A 281 0.70 -5.25 -11.15
C SER A 281 1.21 -4.50 -9.91
N VAL A 282 1.63 -5.22 -8.86
CA VAL A 282 2.28 -4.63 -7.68
C VAL A 282 3.49 -3.78 -8.08
N ALA A 283 4.38 -4.31 -8.94
CA ALA A 283 5.47 -3.56 -9.52
C ALA A 283 5.01 -2.32 -10.29
N ASP A 284 3.96 -2.44 -11.11
CA ASP A 284 3.48 -1.33 -11.94
C ASP A 284 2.95 -0.18 -11.11
N TYR A 285 2.17 -0.48 -10.06
CA TYR A 285 1.68 0.53 -9.14
C TYR A 285 2.80 1.13 -8.29
N THR A 286 3.80 0.34 -7.88
CA THR A 286 4.99 0.87 -7.19
C THR A 286 5.69 1.91 -8.07
N VAL A 287 5.92 1.60 -9.34
CA VAL A 287 6.52 2.52 -10.32
C VAL A 287 5.60 3.73 -10.57
N ARG A 288 4.29 3.54 -10.61
CA ARG A 288 3.32 4.63 -10.77
C ARG A 288 3.38 5.61 -9.59
N MET A 289 3.49 5.12 -8.36
CA MET A 289 3.64 5.96 -7.17
C MET A 289 4.95 6.75 -7.20
N GLN A 290 6.06 6.12 -7.63
CA GLN A 290 7.32 6.83 -7.85
C GLN A 290 7.20 7.89 -8.94
N ALA A 291 6.51 7.61 -10.04
CA ALA A 291 6.30 8.58 -11.10
C ALA A 291 5.46 9.78 -10.64
N ALA A 292 4.50 9.55 -9.73
CA ALA A 292 3.67 10.60 -9.14
C ALA A 292 4.40 11.39 -8.03
N ALA A 293 5.46 10.87 -7.42
CA ALA A 293 6.28 11.58 -6.45
C ALA A 293 7.74 11.10 -6.44
N PRO A 294 8.57 11.50 -7.44
CA PRO A 294 9.91 10.93 -7.64
C PRO A 294 10.88 11.06 -6.47
N TRP A 295 10.64 12.03 -5.57
CA TRP A 295 11.51 12.36 -4.44
C TRP A 295 11.01 11.82 -3.10
N LYS A 296 9.87 11.12 -3.09
CA LYS A 296 9.23 10.64 -1.86
C LYS A 296 9.32 9.12 -1.77
N PRO A 297 9.54 8.55 -0.57
CA PRO A 297 9.44 7.11 -0.41
C PRO A 297 8.05 6.59 -0.76
N VAL A 298 8.05 5.38 -1.33
CA VAL A 298 6.84 4.63 -1.64
C VAL A 298 6.64 3.52 -0.62
N TRP A 299 5.47 3.49 0.02
CA TRP A 299 5.00 2.40 0.86
C TRP A 299 3.83 1.70 0.17
N MET A 300 3.91 0.38 0.00
CA MET A 300 2.88 -0.38 -0.68
C MET A 300 2.04 -1.16 0.33
N VAL A 301 0.72 -1.10 0.21
CA VAL A 301 -0.19 -1.89 1.03
C VAL A 301 -0.61 -3.14 0.25
N LEU A 302 -0.29 -4.30 0.79
CA LEU A 302 -0.42 -5.60 0.15
C LEU A 302 -1.54 -6.43 0.79
N GLN A 303 -1.90 -7.48 0.07
CA GLN A 303 -3.07 -8.29 0.36
C GLN A 303 -2.86 -9.24 1.55
N GLY A 304 -3.53 -8.95 2.66
CA GLY A 304 -3.59 -9.79 3.87
C GLY A 304 -4.91 -10.56 4.03
N PHE A 305 -5.64 -10.80 2.94
CA PHE A 305 -6.96 -11.45 2.92
C PHE A 305 -7.21 -12.16 1.57
N GLY A 306 -8.34 -12.84 1.43
CA GLY A 306 -8.88 -13.27 0.14
C GLY A 306 -10.19 -12.55 -0.15
N TRP A 307 -10.48 -12.23 -1.41
CA TRP A 307 -11.70 -11.50 -1.77
C TRP A 307 -12.99 -12.18 -1.27
N GLY A 308 -13.00 -13.50 -1.12
CA GLY A 308 -14.10 -14.27 -0.52
C GLY A 308 -14.27 -14.10 0.99
N ASP A 309 -13.32 -13.45 1.67
CA ASP A 309 -13.38 -13.11 3.10
C ASP A 309 -14.16 -11.82 3.35
N ILE A 310 -14.11 -10.88 2.40
CA ILE A 310 -14.71 -9.53 2.56
C ILE A 310 -15.97 -9.31 1.73
N GLN A 311 -16.24 -10.17 0.74
CA GLN A 311 -17.45 -10.06 -0.07
C GLN A 311 -18.62 -10.83 0.59
N PRO A 312 -19.68 -10.14 1.04
CA PRO A 312 -20.82 -10.80 1.66
C PRO A 312 -21.67 -11.54 0.62
N ASN A 313 -22.50 -12.49 1.07
CA ASN A 313 -23.54 -13.15 0.29
C ASN A 313 -23.07 -13.94 -0.95
N GLN A 314 -21.80 -14.32 -1.01
CA GLN A 314 -21.27 -15.19 -2.07
C GLN A 314 -21.52 -16.67 -1.75
N SER A 315 -21.72 -17.48 -2.78
CA SER A 315 -21.78 -18.94 -2.63
C SER A 315 -20.42 -19.49 -2.18
N GLU A 316 -20.42 -20.63 -1.50
CA GLU A 316 -19.18 -21.29 -1.05
C GLU A 316 -18.20 -21.54 -2.20
N GLN A 317 -18.71 -21.84 -3.40
CA GLN A 317 -17.89 -22.02 -4.59
C GLN A 317 -17.19 -20.70 -5.00
N VAL A 318 -17.93 -19.60 -5.07
CA VAL A 318 -17.37 -18.29 -5.42
C VAL A 318 -16.35 -17.84 -4.38
N ARG A 319 -16.62 -18.08 -3.08
CA ARG A 319 -15.66 -17.78 -2.01
C ARG A 319 -14.33 -18.52 -2.18
N LYS A 320 -14.38 -19.78 -2.63
CA LYS A 320 -13.17 -20.57 -2.95
C LYS A 320 -12.45 -20.08 -4.20
N GLU A 321 -13.17 -19.61 -5.21
CA GLU A 321 -12.58 -19.00 -6.40
C GLU A 321 -11.89 -17.66 -6.07
N LEU A 322 -12.46 -16.90 -5.13
CA LEU A 322 -11.93 -15.65 -4.57
C LEU A 322 -10.94 -15.88 -3.40
N ARG A 323 -10.07 -16.89 -3.57
CA ARG A 323 -9.15 -17.39 -2.54
C ARG A 323 -8.16 -16.35 -2.00
N ARG A 324 -7.56 -16.70 -0.86
CA ARG A 324 -6.40 -16.01 -0.29
C ARG A 324 -5.12 -16.25 -1.13
N PRO A 325 -4.13 -15.36 -1.09
CA PRO A 325 -2.78 -15.63 -1.59
C PRO A 325 -2.14 -16.82 -0.89
N ASN A 326 -1.31 -17.59 -1.59
CA ASN A 326 -0.42 -18.56 -0.93
C ASN A 326 0.92 -17.91 -0.53
N PHE A 327 1.75 -18.64 0.22
CA PHE A 327 3.09 -18.21 0.64
C PHE A 327 3.93 -17.59 -0.50
N GLY A 328 4.01 -18.29 -1.64
CA GLY A 328 4.80 -17.86 -2.79
C GLY A 328 4.27 -16.57 -3.42
N GLU A 329 2.95 -16.39 -3.46
CA GLU A 329 2.30 -15.18 -3.97
C GLU A 329 2.51 -13.99 -3.04
N SER A 330 2.31 -14.16 -1.73
CA SER A 330 2.58 -13.09 -0.73
C SER A 330 4.05 -12.68 -0.75
N ARG A 331 4.95 -13.67 -0.78
CA ARG A 331 6.39 -13.43 -0.87
C ARG A 331 6.77 -12.72 -2.16
N PHE A 332 6.20 -13.13 -3.30
CA PHE A 332 6.42 -12.46 -4.58
C PHE A 332 5.97 -10.99 -4.53
N MET A 333 4.74 -10.70 -4.11
CA MET A 333 4.23 -9.31 -4.06
C MET A 333 5.12 -8.40 -3.22
N ALA A 334 5.59 -8.86 -2.06
CA ALA A 334 6.50 -8.09 -1.21
C ALA A 334 7.81 -7.76 -1.91
N TYR A 335 8.48 -8.76 -2.50
CA TYR A 335 9.75 -8.52 -3.19
C TYR A 335 9.60 -7.78 -4.51
N ASP A 336 8.48 -7.95 -5.22
CA ASP A 336 8.14 -7.22 -6.45
C ASP A 336 8.07 -5.72 -6.18
N ALA A 337 7.36 -5.31 -5.11
CA ALA A 337 7.36 -3.93 -4.64
C ALA A 337 8.78 -3.45 -4.22
N ILE A 338 9.53 -4.26 -3.47
CA ILE A 338 10.87 -3.90 -2.97
C ILE A 338 11.85 -3.65 -4.13
N VAL A 339 11.92 -4.53 -5.13
CA VAL A 339 12.87 -4.36 -6.26
C VAL A 339 12.49 -3.19 -7.15
N ARG A 340 11.21 -2.78 -7.14
CA ARG A 340 10.72 -1.55 -7.77
C ARG A 340 10.90 -0.31 -6.92
N GLY A 341 11.46 -0.43 -5.72
CA GLY A 341 11.91 0.69 -4.90
C GLY A 341 10.95 1.10 -3.78
N ALA A 342 9.99 0.25 -3.43
CA ALA A 342 9.26 0.42 -2.18
C ALA A 342 10.22 0.44 -0.98
N LYS A 343 9.93 1.33 -0.03
CA LYS A 343 10.68 1.55 1.23
C LYS A 343 9.92 1.07 2.47
N GLY A 344 8.69 0.62 2.25
CA GLY A 344 7.84 0.01 3.26
C GLY A 344 6.80 -0.89 2.60
N ILE A 345 6.46 -1.97 3.28
CA ILE A 345 5.40 -2.90 2.90
C ILE A 345 4.43 -3.00 4.07
N LEU A 346 3.15 -2.80 3.79
CA LEU A 346 2.08 -2.93 4.76
C LEU A 346 1.11 -4.01 4.31
N TYR A 347 0.29 -4.51 5.24
CA TYR A 347 -0.76 -5.47 4.92
C TYR A 347 -2.12 -5.02 5.44
N TRP A 348 -3.12 -5.12 4.58
CA TRP A 348 -4.52 -4.87 4.91
C TRP A 348 -5.35 -6.13 4.79
N GLY A 349 -6.40 -6.23 5.60
CA GLY A 349 -7.42 -7.28 5.49
C GLY A 349 -7.26 -8.47 6.44
N THR A 350 -6.17 -8.56 7.21
CA THR A 350 -5.96 -9.64 8.19
C THR A 350 -7.05 -9.70 9.27
N ALA A 351 -7.74 -8.57 9.51
CA ALA A 351 -8.89 -8.48 10.40
C ALA A 351 -10.08 -9.37 9.99
N TYR A 352 -10.17 -9.73 8.70
CA TYR A 352 -11.25 -10.55 8.14
C TYR A 352 -10.88 -12.03 8.00
N VAL A 353 -9.72 -12.42 8.51
CA VAL A 353 -9.21 -13.78 8.43
C VAL A 353 -9.13 -14.42 9.82
N GLU A 354 -9.41 -15.72 9.90
CA GLU A 354 -9.25 -16.49 11.12
C GLU A 354 -7.78 -16.49 11.57
N LYS A 355 -7.55 -16.21 12.86
CA LYS A 355 -6.19 -16.03 13.39
C LYS A 355 -5.37 -17.32 13.40
N GLU A 356 -6.03 -18.46 13.52
CA GLU A 356 -5.37 -19.77 13.44
C GLU A 356 -5.31 -20.35 12.02
N SER A 357 -5.60 -19.55 10.99
CA SER A 357 -5.55 -20.02 9.60
C SER A 357 -4.13 -20.31 9.12
N GLU A 358 -4.01 -21.30 8.22
CA GLU A 358 -2.77 -21.58 7.48
C GLU A 358 -2.30 -20.35 6.70
N PHE A 359 -3.24 -19.60 6.12
CA PHE A 359 -2.93 -18.36 5.42
C PHE A 359 -2.19 -17.35 6.30
N LEU A 360 -2.72 -17.03 7.49
CA LEU A 360 -2.05 -16.07 8.37
C LEU A 360 -0.68 -16.61 8.80
N THR A 361 -0.56 -17.91 9.05
CA THR A 361 0.72 -18.55 9.40
C THR A 361 1.78 -18.38 8.30
N GLU A 362 1.41 -18.61 7.03
CA GLU A 362 2.30 -18.42 5.89
C GLU A 362 2.58 -16.93 5.59
N LEU A 363 1.61 -16.04 5.79
CA LEU A 363 1.85 -14.60 5.71
C LEU A 363 2.89 -14.17 6.75
N LEU A 364 2.74 -14.57 8.02
CA LEU A 364 3.70 -14.27 9.08
C LEU A 364 5.08 -14.88 8.82
N ARG A 365 5.16 -15.99 8.06
CA ARG A 365 6.44 -16.52 7.60
C ARG A 365 7.14 -15.58 6.63
N VAL A 366 6.40 -14.93 5.73
CA VAL A 366 6.95 -13.87 4.85
C VAL A 366 7.41 -12.67 5.69
N ILE A 367 6.61 -12.24 6.68
CA ILE A 367 6.98 -11.11 7.55
C ILE A 367 8.27 -11.41 8.33
N ARG A 368 8.43 -12.64 8.87
CA ARG A 368 9.68 -13.05 9.54
C ARG A 368 10.88 -12.98 8.61
N GLU A 369 10.75 -13.48 7.39
CA GLU A 369 11.82 -13.40 6.40
C GLU A 369 12.22 -11.95 6.10
N LEU A 370 11.24 -11.04 5.91
CA LEU A 370 11.51 -9.63 5.68
C LEU A 370 12.13 -8.94 6.91
N HIS A 371 11.71 -9.32 8.11
CA HIS A 371 12.25 -8.81 9.36
C HIS A 371 13.70 -9.25 9.57
N GLU A 372 14.03 -10.52 9.35
CA GLU A 372 15.39 -11.06 9.40
C GLU A 372 16.31 -10.34 8.38
N LEU A 373 15.75 -9.93 7.23
CA LEU A 373 16.45 -9.20 6.18
C LEU A 373 16.48 -7.68 6.38
N GLN A 374 16.00 -7.13 7.51
CA GLN A 374 15.99 -5.69 7.79
C GLN A 374 17.32 -4.98 7.45
N PRO A 375 18.51 -5.46 7.90
CA PRO A 375 19.77 -4.81 7.59
C PRO A 375 20.08 -4.76 6.08
N VAL A 376 19.62 -5.77 5.33
CA VAL A 376 19.77 -5.83 3.87
C VAL A 376 18.76 -4.92 3.19
N LEU A 377 17.48 -4.98 3.58
CA LEU A 377 16.39 -4.20 3.00
C LEU A 377 16.59 -2.69 3.23
N SER A 378 17.08 -2.30 4.40
CA SER A 378 17.31 -0.89 4.76
C SER A 378 18.64 -0.34 4.21
N ALA A 379 19.58 -1.20 3.78
CA ALA A 379 20.85 -0.75 3.21
C ALA A 379 20.68 0.08 1.92
N PRO A 380 21.63 0.98 1.60
CA PRO A 380 21.62 1.68 0.31
C PRO A 380 21.70 0.71 -0.89
N ARG A 381 21.32 1.20 -2.07
CA ARG A 381 21.56 0.47 -3.32
C ARG A 381 23.07 0.42 -3.60
N ALA A 382 23.59 -0.75 -3.95
CA ALA A 382 24.98 -0.89 -4.38
C ALA A 382 25.17 -0.43 -5.83
N ALA A 383 26.34 0.16 -6.10
CA ALA A 383 26.76 0.56 -7.44
C ALA A 383 27.23 -0.67 -8.24
N LEU A 384 26.27 -1.47 -8.72
CA LEU A 384 26.49 -2.56 -9.67
C LEU A 384 25.61 -2.34 -10.90
N ASP A 385 26.24 -2.32 -12.08
CA ASP A 385 25.55 -2.26 -13.37
C ASP A 385 25.27 -3.69 -13.84
N ILE A 386 24.07 -4.19 -13.51
CA ILE A 386 23.68 -5.57 -13.77
C ILE A 386 22.81 -5.64 -15.01
N THR A 387 23.26 -6.38 -16.02
CA THR A 387 22.45 -6.70 -17.20
C THR A 387 21.89 -8.11 -17.09
N VAL A 388 20.58 -8.25 -17.31
CA VAL A 388 19.86 -9.53 -17.31
C VAL A 388 19.71 -10.04 -18.73
N SER A 389 20.15 -11.28 -18.96
CA SER A 389 19.88 -12.06 -20.17
C SER A 389 19.22 -13.39 -19.83
N TYR A 390 18.60 -14.03 -20.81
CA TYR A 390 17.93 -15.31 -20.62
C TYR A 390 18.10 -16.19 -21.86
N ARG A 391 18.04 -17.51 -21.66
CA ARG A 391 18.07 -18.46 -22.78
C ARG A 391 16.85 -18.25 -23.69
N PRO A 392 16.95 -18.54 -25.00
CA PRO A 392 15.80 -18.52 -25.90
C PRO A 392 14.62 -19.31 -25.31
N THR A 393 13.43 -18.73 -25.40
CA THR A 393 12.18 -19.29 -24.87
C THR A 393 11.04 -19.09 -25.87
N PHE A 394 9.91 -19.74 -25.65
CA PHE A 394 8.71 -19.64 -26.50
C PHE A 394 7.94 -18.32 -26.30
N GLY A 395 8.14 -17.66 -25.15
CA GLY A 395 7.38 -16.48 -24.77
C GLY A 395 8.01 -15.16 -25.23
N SER A 396 7.19 -14.12 -25.32
CA SER A 396 7.63 -12.76 -25.67
C SER A 396 8.52 -12.12 -24.60
N VAL A 397 8.44 -12.59 -23.35
CA VAL A 397 9.15 -12.04 -22.17
C VAL A 397 9.02 -10.52 -22.11
N ASP A 398 7.77 -10.06 -22.12
CA ASP A 398 7.40 -8.64 -22.01
C ASP A 398 7.80 -8.03 -20.66
N ARG A 399 8.08 -8.88 -19.66
CA ARG A 399 8.72 -8.53 -18.40
C ARG A 399 10.03 -9.29 -18.22
N LYS A 400 11.13 -8.55 -18.09
CA LYS A 400 12.43 -9.12 -17.74
C LYS A 400 12.59 -9.16 -16.21
N PRO A 401 13.33 -10.14 -15.67
CA PRO A 401 13.65 -10.13 -14.24
C PRO A 401 14.34 -8.84 -13.81
N VAL A 402 14.03 -8.38 -12.61
CA VAL A 402 14.57 -7.16 -12.00
C VAL A 402 15.58 -7.55 -10.94
N VAL A 403 16.68 -6.79 -10.84
CA VAL A 403 17.74 -7.01 -9.86
C VAL A 403 17.99 -5.73 -9.06
N LEU A 404 17.91 -5.85 -7.75
CA LEU A 404 18.21 -4.80 -6.78
C LEU A 404 19.46 -5.22 -5.97
N PRO A 405 20.65 -4.67 -6.29
CA PRO A 405 21.84 -4.87 -5.49
C PRO A 405 21.81 -3.99 -4.23
N LYS A 406 22.13 -4.57 -3.07
CA LYS A 406 22.11 -3.89 -1.76
C LYS A 406 23.53 -3.83 -1.18
N ALA A 407 23.94 -2.63 -0.79
CA ALA A 407 25.26 -2.34 -0.24
C ALA A 407 25.37 -2.74 1.24
N TYR A 408 25.22 -4.04 1.52
CA TYR A 408 25.34 -4.60 2.86
C TYR A 408 26.53 -5.56 2.95
N GLY A 409 27.50 -5.24 3.81
CA GLY A 409 28.78 -5.93 3.87
C GLY A 409 29.77 -5.50 2.79
N LYS A 410 30.83 -6.30 2.58
CA LYS A 410 31.89 -6.01 1.58
C LYS A 410 31.48 -6.37 0.16
N ILE A 411 30.67 -7.42 0.02
CA ILE A 411 30.14 -7.89 -1.26
C ILE A 411 28.65 -7.57 -1.26
N PRO A 412 28.10 -6.93 -2.31
CA PRO A 412 26.68 -6.62 -2.35
C PRO A 412 25.80 -7.88 -2.34
N TRP A 413 24.70 -7.81 -1.59
CA TRP A 413 23.58 -8.74 -1.68
C TRP A 413 22.76 -8.45 -2.94
N LEU A 414 22.07 -9.44 -3.48
CA LEU A 414 21.19 -9.26 -4.64
C LEU A 414 19.77 -9.71 -4.32
N ILE A 415 18.80 -8.82 -4.46
CA ILE A 415 17.38 -9.19 -4.48
C ILE A 415 16.96 -9.26 -5.93
N THR A 416 16.42 -10.40 -6.36
CA THR A 416 16.09 -10.66 -7.76
C THR A 416 14.65 -11.14 -7.87
N VAL A 417 13.89 -10.64 -8.84
CA VAL A 417 12.48 -10.99 -9.03
C VAL A 417 12.21 -11.30 -10.50
N ASN A 418 11.57 -12.43 -10.76
CA ASN A 418 11.00 -12.74 -12.06
C ASN A 418 9.52 -12.38 -12.06
N GLU A 419 9.20 -11.27 -12.71
CA GLU A 419 7.83 -10.77 -12.85
C GLU A 419 7.07 -11.41 -14.01
N TRP A 420 7.73 -12.27 -14.79
CA TRP A 420 7.08 -12.96 -15.89
C TRP A 420 6.27 -14.15 -15.37
N SER A 421 5.20 -14.48 -16.09
CA SER A 421 4.24 -15.52 -15.72
C SER A 421 4.76 -16.95 -15.87
N GLU A 422 5.97 -17.11 -16.39
CA GLU A 422 6.64 -18.37 -16.65
C GLU A 422 8.07 -18.37 -16.07
N GLY A 423 8.67 -19.56 -15.97
CA GLY A 423 10.06 -19.69 -15.52
C GLY A 423 11.06 -19.20 -16.57
N LEU A 424 12.20 -18.67 -16.11
CA LEU A 424 13.29 -18.19 -16.96
C LEU A 424 14.65 -18.67 -16.48
N ALA A 425 15.42 -19.29 -17.38
CA ALA A 425 16.83 -19.58 -17.14
C ALA A 425 17.66 -18.33 -17.48
N CYS A 426 17.95 -17.51 -16.46
CA CYS A 426 18.62 -16.23 -16.63
C CYS A 426 20.12 -16.29 -16.33
N THR A 427 20.84 -15.32 -16.88
CA THR A 427 22.24 -15.03 -16.59
C THR A 427 22.34 -13.54 -16.28
N LEU A 428 22.82 -13.24 -15.09
CA LEU A 428 23.13 -11.88 -14.65
C LEU A 428 24.58 -11.59 -15.02
N SER A 429 24.85 -10.45 -15.65
CA SER A 429 26.19 -10.00 -16.03
C SER A 429 26.52 -8.67 -15.34
N GLY A 430 27.79 -8.28 -15.31
CA GLY A 430 28.26 -7.10 -14.57
C GLY A 430 29.07 -7.44 -13.31
N PHE A 431 29.53 -8.69 -13.17
CA PHE A 431 30.22 -9.19 -11.98
C PHE A 431 31.74 -9.34 -12.18
N GLY A 432 32.36 -8.61 -13.12
CA GLY A 432 33.78 -8.78 -13.45
C GLY A 432 34.74 -8.60 -12.27
N ASN A 433 34.39 -7.76 -11.29
CA ASN A 433 35.17 -7.54 -10.06
C ASN A 433 34.79 -8.51 -8.92
N LEU A 434 33.88 -9.45 -9.18
CA LEU A 434 33.33 -10.40 -8.21
C LEU A 434 33.57 -11.84 -8.69
N GLU A 435 34.58 -12.07 -9.53
CA GLU A 435 34.92 -13.40 -10.04
C GLU A 435 35.19 -14.39 -8.89
N GLY A 436 34.60 -15.59 -9.01
CA GLY A 436 34.71 -16.62 -7.98
C GLY A 436 33.81 -16.43 -6.75
N VAL A 437 33.15 -15.27 -6.60
CA VAL A 437 32.19 -15.05 -5.50
C VAL A 437 31.05 -16.06 -5.63
N ARG A 438 30.75 -16.74 -4.52
CA ARG A 438 29.59 -17.62 -4.39
C ARG A 438 28.47 -16.86 -3.70
N TYR A 439 27.26 -17.03 -4.22
CA TYR A 439 26.02 -16.55 -3.65
C TYR A 439 25.18 -17.75 -3.20
N ARG A 440 24.47 -17.61 -2.07
CA ARG A 440 23.49 -18.56 -1.58
C ARG A 440 22.12 -17.88 -1.56
N ASP A 441 21.10 -18.52 -2.11
CA ASP A 441 19.73 -18.05 -1.98
C ASP A 441 19.26 -18.28 -0.54
N HIS A 442 18.95 -17.19 0.15
CA HIS A 442 18.57 -17.18 1.56
C HIS A 442 17.37 -18.10 1.85
N HIS A 443 16.43 -18.21 0.90
CA HIS A 443 15.23 -19.02 1.09
C HIS A 443 15.45 -20.52 0.79
N THR A 444 16.14 -20.84 -0.29
CA THR A 444 16.26 -22.23 -0.78
C THR A 444 17.57 -22.92 -0.40
N GLY A 445 18.58 -22.16 0.00
CA GLY A 445 19.95 -22.64 0.21
C GLY A 445 20.70 -22.98 -1.09
N GLU A 446 20.08 -22.82 -2.26
CA GLU A 446 20.74 -23.06 -3.55
C GLU A 446 21.92 -22.10 -3.72
N THR A 447 23.02 -22.59 -4.29
CA THR A 447 24.23 -21.78 -4.48
C THR A 447 24.51 -21.51 -5.95
N TYR A 448 25.05 -20.34 -6.21
CA TYR A 448 25.38 -19.82 -7.53
C TYR A 448 26.77 -19.21 -7.47
N GLN A 449 27.57 -19.35 -8.50
CA GLN A 449 28.93 -18.82 -8.51
C GLN A 449 29.11 -17.87 -9.70
N VAL A 450 29.82 -16.78 -9.45
CA VAL A 450 30.29 -15.91 -10.52
C VAL A 450 31.43 -16.62 -11.26
N THR A 451 31.22 -16.87 -12.55
CA THR A 451 32.22 -17.40 -13.47
C THR A 451 32.22 -16.53 -14.73
N ASP A 452 33.39 -16.12 -15.19
CA ASP A 452 33.56 -15.25 -16.36
C ASP A 452 32.73 -13.95 -16.27
N GLY A 453 32.65 -13.36 -15.07
CA GLY A 453 31.89 -12.13 -14.80
C GLY A 453 30.37 -12.26 -14.89
N VAL A 454 29.83 -13.49 -14.91
CA VAL A 454 28.39 -13.76 -14.97
C VAL A 454 27.92 -14.71 -13.85
N LEU A 455 26.66 -14.56 -13.45
CA LEU A 455 25.98 -15.37 -12.43
C LEU A 455 24.72 -16.02 -13.05
N PRO A 456 24.70 -17.34 -13.29
CA PRO A 456 23.51 -18.02 -13.79
C PRO A 456 22.48 -18.17 -12.67
N VAL A 457 21.26 -17.66 -12.87
CA VAL A 457 20.17 -17.69 -11.87
C VAL A 457 18.86 -18.11 -12.55
N PRO A 458 18.40 -19.36 -12.39
CA PRO A 458 17.10 -19.78 -12.87
C PRO A 458 15.98 -19.27 -11.95
N PHE A 459 14.94 -18.72 -12.55
CA PHE A 459 13.77 -18.21 -11.86
C PHE A 459 12.53 -19.05 -12.16
N ARG A 460 11.71 -19.27 -11.13
CA ARG A 460 10.34 -19.75 -11.31
C ARG A 460 9.45 -18.56 -11.71
N ARG A 461 8.27 -18.84 -12.27
CA ARG A 461 7.24 -17.80 -12.48
C ARG A 461 6.96 -17.05 -11.18
N TYR A 462 6.75 -15.75 -11.26
CA TYR A 462 6.39 -14.89 -10.12
C TYR A 462 7.13 -15.29 -8.84
N SER A 463 8.46 -15.20 -8.89
CA SER A 463 9.30 -15.62 -7.77
C SER A 463 10.42 -14.64 -7.50
N ALA A 464 10.84 -14.58 -6.25
CA ALA A 464 11.97 -13.78 -5.80
C ALA A 464 13.08 -14.68 -5.26
N ARG A 465 14.33 -14.26 -5.42
CA ARG A 465 15.49 -14.84 -4.72
C ARG A 465 16.27 -13.73 -4.04
N VAL A 466 16.73 -14.02 -2.83
CA VAL A 466 17.60 -13.11 -2.05
C VAL A 466 18.95 -13.79 -1.95
N LEU A 467 19.90 -13.32 -2.74
CA LEU A 467 21.21 -13.93 -2.90
C LEU A 467 22.19 -13.26 -1.94
N GLU A 468 22.60 -14.01 -0.91
CA GLU A 468 23.61 -13.61 0.06
C GLU A 468 25.00 -14.05 -0.41
N PRO A 469 26.02 -13.19 -0.35
CA PRO A 469 27.38 -13.59 -0.67
C PRO A 469 27.93 -14.51 0.43
N VAL A 470 28.52 -15.63 0.01
CA VAL A 470 29.22 -16.57 0.89
C VAL A 470 30.65 -16.06 1.06
N VAL A 471 30.96 -15.54 2.24
CA VAL A 471 32.33 -15.15 2.63
C VAL A 471 32.98 -16.36 3.30
N GLU A 472 34.05 -16.89 2.70
CA GLU A 472 34.88 -17.95 3.28
C GLU A 472 35.84 -17.44 4.37
#